data_AF-A0A2T0AA56-F1
#
_entry.id   AF-A0A2T0AA56-F1
#
_cell.length_a   1.000
_cell.length_b   1.000
_cell.length_c   1.000
_cell.angle_alpha   90.00
_cell.angle_beta   90.00
_cell.angle_gamma   90.00
#
_symmetry.space_group_name_H-M   'P 1'
#
loop_
_entity.id
_entity.type
_entity.pdbx_description
1 polymer ?
#
loop_
_entity_poly.entity_id
_entity_poly.type
_entity_poly.pdbx_seq_one_letter_code
_entity_poly.pdbx_strand_id
1 'polypeptide(L)'
;MLASLFVPVLALTAPLVAFAAPVSPASSLEERAVYKYCADVSVCGDSKIVENSHHYCHKNVCDWACNDGYYRKDNKCWWSGSSSSSSSSGSTSSSSSSTTEFVSTNNNVLAASGVTKFTGTNTGAIASWFRTNSAQDSTNGNSWCWFPYNDNTPGIAISLNTMMSDANWDATAARQKYCGLEVVVTTPSGHSETLYVTDAFDDAWVRTPTSIDVVFNAFQKLWGGYTDNKNDVIQNVQWKFTGRRSEQYKYAGAGN
;
A
#
# COMPACT_ATOMS: atom_id res chain seq x y z
N MET A 1 82.68 23.88 14.89
CA MET A 1 82.22 23.31 13.61
C MET A 1 81.85 21.86 13.86
N LEU A 2 80.56 21.52 13.83
CA LEU A 2 80.01 20.24 13.36
C LEU A 2 78.49 20.31 13.50
N ALA A 3 77.82 20.01 12.39
CA ALA A 3 76.48 20.43 12.07
C ALA A 3 75.41 19.45 12.58
N SER A 4 74.27 20.06 12.91
CA SER A 4 72.98 19.45 13.20
C SER A 4 72.41 18.76 11.95
N LEU A 5 71.94 17.52 12.06
CA LEU A 5 71.18 16.82 11.03
C LEU A 5 69.76 16.56 11.55
N PHE A 6 68.85 17.47 11.21
CA PHE A 6 67.41 17.23 11.27
C PHE A 6 66.99 16.54 9.97
N VAL A 7 66.34 15.37 10.10
CA VAL A 7 65.71 14.66 8.98
C VAL A 7 64.26 15.14 8.86
N PRO A 8 63.81 15.71 7.74
CA PRO A 8 62.40 15.96 7.51
C PRO A 8 61.73 14.71 6.94
N VAL A 9 60.72 14.20 7.66
CA VAL A 9 59.81 13.17 7.16
C VAL A 9 58.82 13.84 6.21
N LEU A 10 58.94 13.56 4.91
CA LEU A 10 58.04 14.00 3.87
C LEU A 10 56.76 13.14 3.91
N ALA A 11 55.65 13.69 4.40
CA ALA A 11 54.35 13.02 4.34
C ALA A 11 53.75 13.19 2.93
N LEU A 12 53.72 12.10 2.15
CA LEU A 12 52.98 12.03 0.89
C LEU A 12 51.47 11.95 1.19
N THR A 13 50.73 13.00 0.86
CA THR A 13 49.27 12.97 0.77
C THR A 13 48.87 12.40 -0.60
N ALA A 14 48.32 11.18 -0.62
CA ALA A 14 47.70 10.59 -1.80
C ALA A 14 46.27 11.16 -1.99
N PRO A 15 45.86 11.54 -3.21
CA PRO A 15 44.48 11.95 -3.47
C PRO A 15 43.58 10.72 -3.54
N LEU A 16 42.56 10.69 -2.68
CA LEU A 16 41.41 9.77 -2.79
C LEU A 16 40.62 10.14 -4.05
N VAL A 17 40.89 9.44 -5.15
CA VAL A 17 40.02 9.43 -6.33
C VAL A 17 38.78 8.63 -5.97
N ALA A 18 37.68 9.34 -5.69
CA ALA A 18 36.36 8.73 -5.57
C ALA A 18 35.97 8.17 -6.94
N PHE A 19 36.06 6.85 -7.11
CA PHE A 19 35.39 6.15 -8.19
C PHE A 19 33.88 6.29 -7.97
N ALA A 20 33.26 7.24 -8.66
CA ALA A 20 31.83 7.21 -8.87
C ALA A 20 31.50 5.91 -9.61
N ALA A 21 30.79 5.00 -8.95
CA ALA A 21 30.27 3.81 -9.59
C ALA A 21 29.42 4.23 -10.80
N PRO A 22 29.55 3.55 -11.95
CA PRO A 22 28.71 3.82 -13.10
C PRO A 22 27.26 3.56 -12.67
N VAL A 23 26.47 4.64 -12.62
CA VAL A 23 25.02 4.57 -12.53
C VAL A 23 24.57 3.80 -13.75
N SER A 24 24.23 2.53 -13.55
CA SER A 24 23.66 1.70 -14.60
C SER A 24 22.35 2.37 -15.05
N PRO A 25 22.16 2.63 -16.35
CA PRO A 25 20.86 3.05 -16.83
C PRO A 25 19.90 1.90 -16.54
N ALA A 26 18.87 2.19 -15.73
CA ALA A 26 17.75 1.28 -15.48
C ALA A 26 17.27 0.77 -16.84
N SER A 27 17.60 -0.49 -17.11
CA SER A 27 17.37 -1.12 -18.39
C SER A 27 15.87 -1.41 -18.50
N SER A 28 15.28 -0.90 -19.58
CA SER A 28 13.93 -1.19 -20.10
C SER A 28 12.83 -1.34 -19.05
N LEU A 29 12.06 -0.27 -18.88
CA LEU A 29 10.70 -0.31 -18.31
C LEU A 29 9.95 -1.53 -18.87
N GLU A 30 9.72 -2.53 -18.05
CA GLU A 30 8.69 -3.52 -18.34
C GLU A 30 7.37 -2.75 -18.47
N GLU A 31 6.81 -2.84 -19.66
CA GLU A 31 5.53 -2.26 -20.03
C GLU A 31 4.46 -2.69 -19.02
N ARG A 32 3.94 -1.68 -18.32
CA ARG A 32 2.93 -1.79 -17.27
C ARG A 32 1.65 -2.41 -17.83
N ALA A 33 0.99 -3.25 -17.03
CA ALA A 33 -0.41 -3.56 -17.25
C ALA A 33 -1.25 -2.30 -16.96
N VAL A 34 -1.51 -1.52 -18.00
CA VAL A 34 -2.58 -0.52 -18.04
C VAL A 34 -3.89 -1.31 -18.03
N TYR A 35 -4.75 -1.09 -17.02
CA TYR A 35 -6.06 -1.73 -16.98
C TYR A 35 -6.92 -1.24 -18.16
N LYS A 36 -7.01 -2.06 -19.20
CA LYS A 36 -7.83 -1.83 -20.39
C LYS A 36 -9.23 -2.38 -20.12
N TYR A 37 -10.24 -1.53 -20.24
CA TYR A 37 -11.64 -1.97 -20.20
C TYR A 37 -11.94 -2.83 -21.43
N CYS A 38 -12.68 -3.92 -21.25
CA CYS A 38 -13.09 -4.80 -22.34
C CYS A 38 -14.60 -5.04 -22.31
N ALA A 39 -15.24 -5.01 -23.47
CA ALA A 39 -16.57 -5.58 -23.65
C ALA A 39 -16.47 -7.08 -23.98
N ASP A 40 -15.38 -7.49 -24.63
CA ASP A 40 -15.04 -8.86 -24.97
C ASP A 40 -13.51 -9.04 -25.07
N VAL A 41 -13.05 -10.29 -25.13
CA VAL A 41 -11.62 -10.64 -25.09
C VAL A 41 -10.79 -10.06 -26.25
N SER A 42 -11.40 -9.72 -27.39
CA SER A 42 -10.68 -9.16 -28.55
C SER A 42 -10.02 -7.81 -28.25
N VAL A 43 -10.58 -7.06 -27.29
CA VAL A 43 -10.06 -5.76 -26.85
C VAL A 43 -8.74 -5.92 -26.08
N CYS A 44 -8.44 -7.11 -25.56
CA CYS A 44 -7.34 -7.34 -24.64
C CYS A 44 -6.00 -7.68 -25.28
N GLY A 45 -5.93 -7.88 -26.60
CA GLY A 45 -4.79 -8.47 -27.31
C GLY A 45 -3.42 -7.81 -27.12
N ASP A 46 -3.38 -6.51 -26.78
CA ASP A 46 -2.13 -5.77 -26.54
C ASP A 46 -1.62 -5.88 -25.09
N SER A 47 -2.38 -6.51 -24.20
CA SER A 47 -2.03 -6.58 -22.78
C SER A 47 -0.97 -7.66 -22.55
N LYS A 48 0.05 -7.35 -21.74
CA LYS A 48 1.06 -8.35 -21.39
C LYS A 48 0.44 -9.45 -20.52
N ILE A 49 0.51 -10.70 -20.97
CA ILE A 49 0.05 -11.87 -20.23
C ILE A 49 1.23 -12.78 -19.88
N VAL A 50 1.04 -13.63 -18.87
CA VAL A 50 2.09 -14.55 -18.41
C VAL A 50 2.17 -15.79 -19.31
N GLU A 51 3.29 -16.52 -19.26
CA GLU A 51 3.44 -17.76 -20.03
C GLU A 51 2.37 -18.80 -19.65
N ASN A 52 1.92 -19.59 -20.64
CA ASN A 52 0.84 -20.58 -20.50
C ASN A 52 -0.53 -19.99 -20.11
N SER A 53 -0.79 -18.73 -20.51
CA SER A 53 -2.08 -18.08 -20.34
C SER A 53 -2.63 -17.56 -21.67
N HIS A 54 -3.90 -17.16 -21.65
CA HIS A 54 -4.57 -16.42 -22.71
C HIS A 54 -5.26 -15.19 -22.11
N HIS A 55 -5.48 -14.17 -22.93
CA HIS A 55 -6.27 -13.02 -22.53
C HIS A 55 -7.68 -13.45 -22.15
N TYR A 56 -8.22 -12.82 -21.12
CA TYR A 56 -9.55 -13.11 -20.62
C TYR A 56 -10.22 -11.82 -20.18
N CYS A 57 -11.43 -11.57 -20.67
CA CYS A 57 -12.20 -10.41 -20.21
C CYS A 57 -13.01 -10.82 -18.98
N HIS A 58 -12.54 -10.43 -17.79
CA HIS A 58 -13.24 -10.70 -16.55
C HIS A 58 -13.93 -9.45 -16.03
N LYS A 59 -15.27 -9.48 -15.92
CA LYS A 59 -16.08 -8.37 -15.37
C LYS A 59 -15.76 -7.01 -16.02
N ASN A 60 -15.68 -6.99 -17.35
CA ASN A 60 -15.38 -5.81 -18.17
C ASN A 60 -13.96 -5.23 -18.05
N VAL A 61 -13.01 -6.00 -17.51
CA VAL A 61 -11.60 -5.61 -17.42
C VAL A 61 -10.74 -6.69 -18.03
N CYS A 62 -9.74 -6.30 -18.82
CA CYS A 62 -8.76 -7.21 -19.37
C CYS A 62 -7.92 -7.84 -18.26
N ASP A 63 -7.96 -9.16 -18.18
CA ASP A 63 -7.17 -10.02 -17.31
C ASP A 63 -6.59 -11.17 -18.17
N TRP A 64 -6.00 -12.17 -17.52
CA TRP A 64 -5.52 -13.40 -18.16
C TRP A 64 -5.97 -14.63 -17.38
N ALA A 65 -6.25 -15.71 -18.11
CA ALA A 65 -6.57 -17.01 -17.54
C ALA A 65 -5.54 -18.04 -18.02
N CYS A 66 -5.24 -19.03 -17.17
CA CYS A 66 -4.35 -20.10 -17.57
C CYS A 66 -4.97 -20.99 -18.64
N ASN A 67 -4.13 -21.49 -19.56
CA ASN A 67 -4.57 -22.45 -20.56
C ASN A 67 -5.00 -23.77 -19.89
N ASP A 68 -5.81 -24.56 -20.60
CA ASP A 68 -6.27 -25.86 -20.11
C ASP A 68 -5.11 -26.74 -19.64
N GLY A 69 -5.28 -27.35 -18.47
CA GLY A 69 -4.23 -28.13 -17.79
C GLY A 69 -3.31 -27.31 -16.89
N TYR A 70 -3.46 -25.98 -16.83
CA TYR A 70 -2.71 -25.11 -15.93
C TYR A 70 -3.61 -24.41 -14.91
N TYR A 71 -3.08 -24.14 -13.71
CA TYR A 71 -3.75 -23.37 -12.67
C TYR A 71 -2.95 -22.13 -12.29
N ARG A 72 -3.66 -21.07 -11.88
CA ARG A 72 -3.05 -19.78 -11.52
C ARG A 72 -2.48 -19.85 -10.10
N LYS A 73 -1.18 -19.66 -9.94
CA LYS A 73 -0.50 -19.55 -8.64
C LYS A 73 0.78 -18.70 -8.77
N ASP A 74 1.06 -17.85 -7.78
CA ASP A 74 2.25 -16.99 -7.74
C ASP A 74 2.46 -16.15 -9.01
N ASN A 75 1.37 -15.62 -9.57
CA ASN A 75 1.37 -14.82 -10.80
C ASN A 75 1.99 -15.55 -12.02
N LYS A 76 1.84 -16.88 -12.07
CA LYS A 76 2.21 -17.75 -13.21
C LYS A 76 1.16 -18.84 -13.38
N CYS A 77 1.15 -19.44 -14.56
CA CYS A 77 0.38 -20.65 -14.82
C CYS A 77 1.24 -21.88 -14.55
N TRP A 78 0.86 -22.64 -13.54
CA TRP A 78 1.53 -23.89 -13.14
C TRP A 78 0.79 -25.08 -13.73
N TRP A 79 1.53 -26.04 -14.27
CA TRP A 79 0.95 -27.28 -14.78
C TRP A 79 0.23 -28.04 -13.65
N SER A 80 -1.05 -28.33 -13.84
CA SER A 80 -1.85 -29.17 -12.96
C SER A 80 -1.56 -30.64 -13.28
N GLY A 81 -0.31 -31.06 -13.08
CA GLY A 81 0.04 -32.47 -12.97
C GLY A 81 -0.27 -32.92 -11.56
N SER A 82 -1.31 -33.74 -11.41
CA SER A 82 -1.83 -34.36 -10.17
C SER A 82 -0.82 -34.53 -9.04
N SER A 83 -1.15 -34.04 -7.83
CA SER A 83 -0.77 -34.66 -6.53
C SER A 83 -1.49 -33.98 -5.35
N SER A 84 -2.16 -34.81 -4.54
CA SER A 84 -3.04 -34.51 -3.43
C SER A 84 -2.39 -34.79 -2.06
N SER A 85 -2.76 -34.03 -1.02
CA SER A 85 -2.70 -34.37 0.43
C SER A 85 -3.12 -33.12 1.24
N SER A 86 -4.15 -33.00 2.09
CA SER A 86 -4.87 -33.78 3.11
C SER A 86 -4.34 -33.66 4.56
N SER A 87 -5.16 -33.01 5.42
CA SER A 87 -5.36 -33.19 6.88
C SER A 87 -4.23 -32.75 7.84
N SER A 88 -4.41 -32.35 9.11
CA SER A 88 -5.49 -32.53 10.11
C SER A 88 -5.32 -31.57 11.31
N SER A 89 -6.47 -31.29 11.96
CA SER A 89 -6.69 -30.55 13.20
C SER A 89 -6.13 -31.22 14.48
N GLY A 90 -5.93 -30.43 15.54
CA GLY A 90 -5.68 -30.91 16.89
C GLY A 90 -5.97 -29.85 17.95
N SER A 91 -7.07 -30.03 18.68
CA SER A 91 -7.50 -29.22 19.82
C SER A 91 -7.09 -29.90 21.13
N THR A 92 -6.66 -29.15 22.13
CA THR A 92 -6.71 -29.58 23.54
C THR A 92 -6.78 -28.37 24.48
N SER A 93 -7.78 -28.38 25.35
CA SER A 93 -8.05 -27.39 26.40
C SER A 93 -7.73 -27.97 27.77
N SER A 94 -7.10 -27.18 28.64
CA SER A 94 -7.15 -27.28 30.11
C SER A 94 -6.13 -26.29 30.71
N SER A 95 -6.27 -25.62 31.86
CA SER A 95 -7.33 -25.19 32.76
C SER A 95 -6.63 -24.26 33.79
N SER A 96 -7.35 -23.28 34.34
CA SER A 96 -7.20 -22.76 35.72
C SER A 96 -6.18 -21.66 36.07
N SER A 97 -6.76 -20.58 36.62
CA SER A 97 -6.37 -19.84 37.84
C SER A 97 -5.63 -18.50 37.73
N SER A 98 -6.44 -17.44 37.88
CA SER A 98 -6.24 -16.26 38.74
C SER A 98 -4.97 -15.41 38.55
N THR A 99 -5.13 -14.23 37.97
CA THR A 99 -5.18 -12.93 38.66
C THR A 99 -5.73 -11.91 37.67
N THR A 100 -6.50 -10.94 38.15
CA THR A 100 -7.24 -9.93 37.38
C THR A 100 -6.29 -9.00 36.62
N GLU A 101 -5.79 -9.44 35.48
CA GLU A 101 -5.29 -8.56 34.42
C GLU A 101 -6.42 -8.31 33.43
N PHE A 102 -6.59 -7.05 33.04
CA PHE A 102 -7.49 -6.67 31.97
C PHE A 102 -7.09 -7.41 30.69
N VAL A 103 -7.76 -8.52 30.44
CA VAL A 103 -7.79 -9.18 29.13
C VAL A 103 -8.41 -8.16 28.18
N SER A 104 -7.54 -7.46 27.44
CA SER A 104 -7.93 -6.84 26.18
C SER A 104 -8.44 -7.97 25.30
N THR A 105 -9.76 -8.10 25.19
CA THR A 105 -10.41 -8.89 24.16
C THR A 105 -10.05 -8.22 22.82
N ASN A 106 -8.86 -8.55 22.34
CA ASN A 106 -8.27 -8.02 21.12
C ASN A 106 -9.07 -8.57 19.94
N ASN A 107 -10.18 -7.90 19.61
CA ASN A 107 -10.74 -7.92 18.26
C ASN A 107 -9.78 -7.17 17.33
N ASN A 108 -8.55 -7.68 17.17
CA ASN A 108 -7.59 -7.13 16.22
C ASN A 108 -8.01 -7.59 14.83
N VAL A 109 -8.78 -6.75 14.16
CA VAL A 109 -9.34 -6.99 12.84
C VAL A 109 -8.23 -7.14 11.79
N LEU A 110 -7.01 -6.64 12.02
CA LEU A 110 -5.90 -6.76 11.05
C LEU A 110 -5.50 -8.21 10.82
N ALA A 111 -5.35 -8.98 11.91
CA ALA A 111 -5.02 -10.39 11.84
C ALA A 111 -6.16 -11.18 11.18
N ALA A 112 -7.41 -10.89 11.56
CA ALA A 112 -8.59 -11.53 10.98
C ALA A 112 -8.79 -11.19 9.49
N SER A 113 -8.40 -9.98 9.06
CA SER A 113 -8.47 -9.54 7.67
C SER A 113 -7.28 -10.04 6.84
N GLY A 114 -6.28 -10.66 7.47
CA GLY A 114 -5.09 -11.19 6.83
C GLY A 114 -4.15 -10.12 6.26
N VAL A 115 -4.17 -8.88 6.79
CA VAL A 115 -3.29 -7.77 6.35
C VAL A 115 -1.82 -8.14 6.57
N THR A 116 -1.02 -8.15 5.50
CA THR A 116 0.43 -8.42 5.58
C THR A 116 1.31 -7.26 5.14
N LYS A 117 0.73 -6.20 4.56
CA LYS A 117 1.43 -4.96 4.23
C LYS A 117 1.10 -3.86 5.23
N PHE A 118 1.90 -2.80 5.22
CA PHE A 118 1.77 -1.64 6.12
C PHE A 118 1.76 -2.01 7.61
N THR A 119 2.49 -3.06 7.98
CA THR A 119 2.52 -3.59 9.35
C THR A 119 3.37 -2.72 10.28
N GLY A 120 2.99 -2.64 11.54
CA GLY A 120 3.70 -1.85 12.54
C GLY A 120 3.46 -0.34 12.36
N THR A 121 4.43 0.46 12.79
CA THR A 121 4.41 1.91 12.56
C THR A 121 5.07 2.21 11.23
N ASN A 122 4.28 2.73 10.29
CA ASN A 122 4.76 3.26 9.02
C ASN A 122 5.38 4.64 9.28
N THR A 123 6.63 4.84 8.88
CA THR A 123 7.39 6.08 9.13
C THR A 123 7.94 6.67 7.84
N GLY A 124 8.20 7.97 7.83
CA GLY A 124 8.75 8.64 6.63
C GLY A 124 7.71 8.82 5.53
N ALA A 125 6.42 8.72 5.85
CA ALA A 125 5.34 8.92 4.90
C ALA A 125 5.27 10.40 4.47
N ILE A 126 4.84 10.61 3.24
CA ILE A 126 4.33 11.90 2.78
C ILE A 126 2.80 11.82 2.81
N ALA A 127 2.16 12.75 3.51
CA ALA A 127 0.72 12.96 3.45
C ALA A 127 0.41 14.10 2.48
N SER A 128 -0.21 13.77 1.36
CA SER A 128 -0.83 14.72 0.43
C SER A 128 -2.33 14.84 0.71
N TRP A 129 -3.07 15.56 -0.13
CA TRP A 129 -4.51 15.70 0.02
C TRP A 129 -5.29 15.69 -1.29
N PHE A 130 -6.54 15.24 -1.18
CA PHE A 130 -7.50 15.20 -2.27
C PHE A 130 -8.91 15.59 -1.80
N ARG A 131 -9.70 16.12 -2.74
CA ARG A 131 -11.15 16.30 -2.58
C ARG A 131 -11.88 15.07 -3.08
N THR A 132 -12.98 14.70 -2.43
CA THR A 132 -13.67 13.44 -2.74
C THR A 132 -14.57 13.52 -3.97
N ASN A 133 -14.83 14.73 -4.49
CA ASN A 133 -15.56 14.96 -5.73
C ASN A 133 -14.94 16.11 -6.51
N SER A 134 -13.88 15.82 -7.26
CA SER A 134 -13.09 16.78 -8.01
C SER A 134 -12.44 16.12 -9.22
N ALA A 135 -12.66 16.70 -10.41
CA ALA A 135 -12.00 16.25 -11.62
C ALA A 135 -10.47 16.40 -11.55
N GLN A 136 -9.96 17.41 -10.84
CA GLN A 136 -8.52 17.60 -10.64
C GLN A 136 -7.88 16.44 -9.87
N ASP A 137 -8.65 15.85 -8.95
CA ASP A 137 -8.20 14.74 -8.10
C ASP A 137 -8.69 13.38 -8.63
N SER A 138 -9.30 13.35 -9.82
CA SER A 138 -9.89 12.16 -10.43
C SER A 138 -10.92 11.43 -9.55
N THR A 139 -11.66 12.19 -8.73
CA THR A 139 -12.70 11.67 -7.83
C THR A 139 -14.09 12.11 -8.26
N ASN A 140 -15.12 11.40 -7.78
CA ASN A 140 -16.52 11.57 -8.26
C ASN A 140 -17.58 11.43 -7.16
N GLY A 141 -17.19 11.56 -5.89
CA GLY A 141 -18.07 11.39 -4.73
C GLY A 141 -18.37 9.94 -4.37
N ASN A 142 -17.78 8.95 -5.05
CA ASN A 142 -17.86 7.53 -4.70
C ASN A 142 -16.46 6.96 -4.49
N SER A 143 -16.24 6.36 -3.32
CA SER A 143 -14.92 5.90 -2.93
C SER A 143 -14.55 4.59 -3.63
N TRP A 144 -13.25 4.28 -3.73
CA TRP A 144 -12.81 2.94 -4.15
C TRP A 144 -13.37 1.84 -3.27
N CYS A 145 -13.73 2.14 -2.01
CA CYS A 145 -14.37 1.24 -1.07
C CYS A 145 -15.88 1.01 -1.29
N TRP A 146 -16.45 1.52 -2.39
CA TRP A 146 -17.86 1.35 -2.78
C TRP A 146 -18.88 1.98 -1.82
N PHE A 147 -18.59 3.20 -1.36
CA PHE A 147 -19.57 4.00 -0.62
C PHE A 147 -19.49 5.48 -1.03
N PRO A 148 -20.58 6.25 -0.90
CA PRO A 148 -20.56 7.69 -1.14
C PRO A 148 -19.76 8.41 -0.04
N TYR A 149 -19.02 9.45 -0.41
CA TYR A 149 -18.15 10.18 0.50
C TYR A 149 -17.97 11.64 0.09
N ASN A 150 -17.82 12.51 1.08
CA ASN A 150 -17.62 13.96 0.90
C ASN A 150 -16.34 14.43 1.61
N ASP A 151 -15.95 15.69 1.43
CA ASP A 151 -14.72 16.27 2.01
C ASP A 151 -14.69 16.25 3.56
N ASN A 152 -15.80 15.95 4.26
CA ASN A 152 -15.83 15.76 5.72
C ASN A 152 -15.51 14.33 6.16
N THR A 153 -15.34 13.40 5.23
CA THR A 153 -15.01 12.01 5.55
C THR A 153 -13.64 11.95 6.23
N PRO A 154 -13.51 11.33 7.42
CA PRO A 154 -12.23 11.19 8.13
C PRO A 154 -11.38 10.09 7.47
N GLY A 155 -11.02 10.28 6.21
CA GLY A 155 -10.51 9.25 5.32
C GLY A 155 -9.08 9.47 4.85
N ILE A 156 -8.40 8.37 4.55
CA ILE A 156 -7.16 8.33 3.79
C ILE A 156 -7.28 7.35 2.61
N ALA A 157 -6.50 7.62 1.58
CA ALA A 157 -6.16 6.70 0.51
C ALA A 157 -4.73 6.18 0.76
N ILE A 158 -4.55 4.86 0.65
CA ILE A 158 -3.24 4.20 0.71
C ILE A 158 -2.94 3.54 -0.63
N SER A 159 -1.66 3.25 -0.92
CA SER A 159 -1.22 2.72 -2.23
C SER A 159 -2.12 1.58 -2.73
N LEU A 160 -2.73 1.79 -3.90
CA LEU A 160 -3.60 0.82 -4.56
C LEU A 160 -2.84 -0.48 -4.83
N ASN A 161 -1.67 -0.39 -5.47
CA ASN A 161 -0.87 -1.56 -5.81
C ASN A 161 -0.41 -2.34 -4.58
N THR A 162 -0.11 -1.65 -3.47
CA THR A 162 0.26 -2.35 -2.25
C THR A 162 -0.92 -3.12 -1.68
N MET A 163 -2.12 -2.51 -1.61
CA MET A 163 -3.34 -3.21 -1.19
C MET A 163 -3.69 -4.39 -2.13
N MET A 164 -3.61 -4.17 -3.43
CA MET A 164 -3.90 -5.17 -4.46
C MET A 164 -2.92 -6.33 -4.39
N SER A 165 -1.62 -6.06 -4.30
CA SER A 165 -0.59 -7.10 -4.18
C SER A 165 -0.76 -7.95 -2.92
N ASP A 166 -1.20 -7.35 -1.82
CA ASP A 166 -1.51 -8.06 -0.57
C ASP A 166 -2.77 -8.93 -0.67
N ALA A 167 -3.61 -8.67 -1.67
CA ALA A 167 -4.86 -9.39 -1.92
C ALA A 167 -4.80 -10.25 -3.19
N ASN A 168 -3.60 -10.65 -3.62
CA ASN A 168 -3.39 -11.45 -4.83
C ASN A 168 -4.01 -10.82 -6.09
N TRP A 169 -4.02 -9.49 -6.14
CA TRP A 169 -4.64 -8.67 -7.18
C TRP A 169 -6.16 -8.83 -7.34
N ASP A 170 -6.84 -9.40 -6.33
CA ASP A 170 -8.30 -9.39 -6.25
C ASP A 170 -8.78 -8.09 -5.60
N ALA A 171 -9.41 -7.23 -6.40
CA ALA A 171 -9.90 -5.94 -5.94
C ALA A 171 -11.03 -6.03 -4.90
N THR A 172 -11.84 -7.09 -4.91
CA THR A 172 -12.89 -7.30 -3.91
C THR A 172 -12.26 -7.74 -2.59
N ALA A 173 -11.31 -8.69 -2.66
CA ALA A 173 -10.57 -9.13 -1.48
C ALA A 173 -9.75 -7.97 -0.88
N ALA A 174 -9.11 -7.14 -1.71
CA ALA A 174 -8.38 -5.96 -1.25
C ALA A 174 -9.30 -4.97 -0.50
N ARG A 175 -10.49 -4.69 -1.04
CA ARG A 175 -11.48 -3.83 -0.37
C ARG A 175 -11.95 -4.42 0.95
N GLN A 176 -12.34 -5.69 0.98
CA GLN A 176 -12.74 -6.38 2.20
C GLN A 176 -11.62 -6.33 3.26
N LYS A 177 -10.38 -6.51 2.80
CA LYS A 177 -9.18 -6.52 3.63
C LYS A 177 -8.83 -5.15 4.21
N TYR A 178 -8.96 -4.07 3.44
CA TYR A 178 -8.47 -2.75 3.85
C TYR A 178 -9.54 -1.70 4.20
N CYS A 179 -10.68 -1.68 3.51
CA CYS A 179 -11.66 -0.59 3.63
C CYS A 179 -12.24 -0.47 5.03
N GLY A 180 -12.18 0.73 5.59
CA GLY A 180 -12.68 1.04 6.92
C GLY A 180 -11.73 0.65 8.05
N LEU A 181 -10.56 0.07 7.76
CA LEU A 181 -9.52 -0.09 8.78
C LEU A 181 -9.14 1.27 9.35
N GLU A 182 -9.14 1.34 10.68
CA GLU A 182 -8.82 2.57 11.39
C GLU A 182 -7.30 2.73 11.50
N VAL A 183 -6.85 3.95 11.23
CA VAL A 183 -5.46 4.38 11.37
C VAL A 183 -5.36 5.53 12.35
N VAL A 184 -4.22 5.62 13.03
CA VAL A 184 -3.79 6.86 13.67
C VAL A 184 -2.65 7.44 12.84
N VAL A 185 -2.81 8.69 12.43
CA VAL A 185 -1.81 9.48 11.70
C VAL A 185 -1.24 10.53 12.65
N THR A 186 0.07 10.68 12.68
CA THR A 186 0.78 11.65 13.53
C THR A 186 1.81 12.40 12.69
N THR A 187 1.75 13.73 12.74
CA THR A 187 2.66 14.63 12.02
C THR A 187 3.91 14.95 12.84
N PRO A 188 5.00 15.44 12.23
CA PRO A 188 6.16 15.93 12.97
C PRO A 188 5.88 17.10 13.90
N SER A 189 4.84 17.91 13.60
CA SER A 189 4.39 19.02 14.45
C SER A 189 3.61 18.56 15.68
N GLY A 190 3.36 17.26 15.84
CA GLY A 190 2.66 16.68 16.98
C GLY A 190 1.13 16.64 16.82
N HIS A 191 0.59 17.01 15.66
CA HIS A 191 -0.83 16.84 15.37
C HIS A 191 -1.12 15.35 15.12
N SER A 192 -2.27 14.88 15.60
CA SER A 192 -2.67 13.49 15.41
C SER A 192 -4.16 13.36 15.17
N GLU A 193 -4.53 12.55 14.18
CA GLU A 193 -5.92 12.26 13.85
C GLU A 193 -6.16 10.76 13.75
N THR A 194 -7.36 10.33 14.13
CA THR A 194 -7.86 8.99 13.85
C THR A 194 -8.67 9.03 12.56
N LEU A 195 -8.21 8.30 11.54
CA LEU A 195 -8.79 8.28 10.20
C LEU A 195 -9.08 6.82 9.79
N TYR A 196 -9.66 6.63 8.61
CA TYR A 196 -9.98 5.31 8.07
C TYR A 196 -9.47 5.16 6.64
N VAL A 197 -9.12 3.95 6.23
CA VAL A 197 -8.87 3.66 4.82
C VAL A 197 -10.20 3.74 4.08
N THR A 198 -10.39 4.79 3.30
CA THR A 198 -11.66 5.05 2.58
C THR A 198 -11.49 4.95 1.08
N ASP A 199 -10.27 5.08 0.57
CA ASP A 199 -10.01 5.12 -0.86
C ASP A 199 -8.66 4.46 -1.21
N ALA A 200 -8.33 4.44 -2.50
CA ALA A 200 -7.05 3.93 -2.99
C ALA A 200 -6.23 5.02 -3.66
N PHE A 201 -4.94 5.10 -3.31
CA PHE A 201 -4.02 6.11 -3.83
C PHE A 201 -3.34 5.58 -5.08
N ASP A 202 -3.47 6.30 -6.20
CA ASP A 202 -2.78 6.00 -7.44
C ASP A 202 -1.25 6.03 -7.22
N ASP A 203 -0.62 4.89 -7.48
CA ASP A 203 0.81 4.66 -7.33
C ASP A 203 1.69 5.53 -8.24
N ALA A 204 1.14 6.20 -9.25
CA ALA A 204 1.86 7.24 -9.99
C ALA A 204 2.27 8.44 -9.10
N TRP A 205 1.54 8.65 -7.99
CA TRP A 205 1.73 9.78 -7.07
C TRP A 205 2.26 9.36 -5.69
N VAL A 206 2.34 8.06 -5.42
CA VAL A 206 2.97 7.49 -4.22
C VAL A 206 4.49 7.74 -4.28
N ARG A 207 4.98 8.67 -3.46
CA ARG A 207 6.40 9.07 -3.43
C ARG A 207 7.25 8.29 -2.44
N THR A 208 6.61 7.67 -1.45
CA THR A 208 7.25 6.75 -0.48
C THR A 208 6.36 5.52 -0.33
N PRO A 209 6.89 4.34 0.02
CA PRO A 209 6.08 3.13 0.19
C PRO A 209 4.91 3.26 1.17
N THR A 210 4.97 4.25 2.06
CA THR A 210 3.97 4.51 3.10
C THR A 210 3.24 5.83 2.91
N SER A 211 3.36 6.47 1.73
CA SER A 211 2.63 7.69 1.40
C SER A 211 1.13 7.48 1.49
N ILE A 212 0.44 8.51 1.97
CA ILE A 212 -1.01 8.55 2.11
C ILE A 212 -1.54 9.79 1.41
N ASP A 213 -2.74 9.69 0.85
CA ASP A 213 -3.48 10.85 0.35
C ASP A 213 -4.69 11.07 1.27
N VAL A 214 -4.78 12.23 1.90
CA VAL A 214 -5.75 12.46 2.98
C VAL A 214 -6.95 13.26 2.46
N VAL A 215 -8.16 12.88 2.86
CA VAL A 215 -9.37 13.64 2.51
C VAL A 215 -9.24 15.08 3.04
N PHE A 216 -9.58 16.05 2.20
CA PHE A 216 -9.23 17.46 2.38
C PHE A 216 -9.46 18.03 3.80
N ASN A 217 -10.65 17.88 4.40
CA ASN A 217 -10.89 18.48 5.72
C ASN A 217 -10.16 17.71 6.84
N ALA A 218 -9.83 16.44 6.66
CA ALA A 218 -8.96 15.70 7.58
C ALA A 218 -7.50 16.14 7.44
N PHE A 219 -7.04 16.41 6.21
CA PHE A 219 -5.71 16.95 5.97
C PHE A 219 -5.52 18.29 6.67
N GLN A 220 -6.51 19.19 6.60
CA GLN A 220 -6.44 20.51 7.24
C GLN A 220 -6.22 20.43 8.76
N LYS A 221 -6.80 19.43 9.43
CA LYS A 221 -6.59 19.18 10.87
C LYS A 221 -5.15 18.76 11.16
N LEU A 222 -4.60 17.84 10.35
CA LEU A 222 -3.20 17.41 10.43
C LEU A 222 -2.24 18.56 10.11
N TRP A 223 -2.55 19.35 9.09
CA TRP A 223 -1.76 20.51 8.64
C TRP A 223 -1.80 21.68 9.63
N GLY A 224 -2.92 21.85 10.34
CA GLY A 224 -3.16 22.97 11.25
C GLY A 224 -3.77 24.20 10.59
N GLY A 225 -4.32 24.07 9.38
CA GLY A 225 -4.92 25.19 8.66
C GLY A 225 -5.45 24.84 7.28
N TYR A 226 -6.07 25.83 6.64
CA TYR A 226 -6.54 25.73 5.26
C TYR A 226 -5.36 25.81 4.27
N THR A 227 -5.45 25.05 3.17
CA THR A 227 -4.61 25.20 1.98
C THR A 227 -5.43 24.96 0.72
N ASP A 228 -5.07 25.59 -0.39
CA ASP A 228 -5.53 25.29 -1.75
C ASP A 228 -4.38 24.95 -2.71
N ASN A 229 -3.14 24.87 -2.21
CA ASN A 229 -1.96 24.56 -2.98
C ASN A 229 -1.68 23.05 -2.94
N LYS A 230 -1.72 22.38 -4.10
CA LYS A 230 -1.45 20.94 -4.21
C LYS A 230 -0.02 20.54 -3.85
N ASN A 231 0.90 21.50 -3.75
CA ASN A 231 2.27 21.26 -3.29
C ASN A 231 2.40 21.29 -1.76
N ASP A 232 1.36 21.68 -1.03
CA ASP A 232 1.35 21.66 0.43
C ASP A 232 1.12 20.22 0.90
N VAL A 233 2.20 19.58 1.33
CA VAL A 233 2.23 18.20 1.81
C VAL A 233 2.96 18.11 3.13
N ILE A 234 2.55 17.18 4.00
CA ILE A 234 3.24 16.93 5.28
C ILE A 234 4.28 15.85 5.05
N GLN A 235 5.56 16.19 5.21
CA GLN A 235 6.65 15.21 5.15
C GLN A 235 6.85 14.53 6.50
N ASN A 236 7.50 13.35 6.47
CA ASN A 236 7.88 12.59 7.67
C ASN A 236 6.71 12.25 8.60
N VAL A 237 5.52 12.03 8.04
CA VAL A 237 4.35 11.56 8.77
C VAL A 237 4.58 10.12 9.23
N GLN A 238 4.03 9.80 10.39
CA GLN A 238 3.94 8.44 10.90
C GLN A 238 2.48 8.01 10.94
N TRP A 239 2.19 6.76 10.60
CA TRP A 239 0.86 6.22 10.78
C TRP A 239 0.88 4.71 11.04
N LYS A 240 -0.16 4.23 11.70
CA LYS A 240 -0.32 2.79 11.96
C LYS A 240 -1.79 2.43 12.00
N PHE A 241 -2.09 1.19 11.60
CA PHE A 241 -3.38 0.61 11.90
C PHE A 241 -3.55 0.37 13.41
N THR A 242 -4.76 0.59 13.91
CA THR A 242 -5.06 0.40 15.34
C THR A 242 -5.54 -1.00 15.67
N GLY A 243 -5.94 -1.78 14.67
CA GLY A 243 -6.62 -3.05 14.86
C GLY A 243 -8.15 -2.95 14.79
N ARG A 244 -8.72 -1.74 14.70
CA ARG A 244 -10.17 -1.52 14.61
C ARG A 244 -10.63 -1.34 13.16
N ARG A 245 -11.94 -1.52 12.92
CA ARG A 245 -12.60 -1.26 11.64
C ARG A 245 -13.91 -0.51 11.88
N SER A 246 -14.17 0.52 11.08
CA SER A 246 -15.47 1.19 11.02
C SER A 246 -16.44 0.43 10.13
N GLU A 247 -17.61 0.10 10.65
CA GLU A 247 -18.70 -0.50 9.87
C GLU A 247 -19.30 0.48 8.84
N GLN A 248 -19.20 1.79 9.10
CA GLN A 248 -19.68 2.83 8.19
C GLN A 248 -18.83 2.91 6.92
N TYR A 249 -17.50 2.75 7.08
CA TYR A 249 -16.52 2.91 6.00
C TYR A 249 -15.94 1.58 5.50
N LYS A 250 -16.54 0.45 5.86
CA LYS A 250 -16.17 -0.85 5.30
C LYS A 250 -16.49 -0.91 3.81
N TYR A 251 -15.99 -1.95 3.14
CA TYR A 251 -16.38 -2.25 1.77
C TYR A 251 -17.90 -2.33 1.62
N ALA A 252 -18.47 -1.54 0.70
CA ALA A 252 -19.91 -1.39 0.50
C ALA A 252 -20.68 -0.95 1.77
N GLY A 253 -20.01 -0.17 2.63
CA GLY A 253 -20.60 0.47 3.80
C GLY A 253 -21.54 1.61 3.44
N ALA A 254 -22.10 2.25 4.48
CA ALA A 254 -23.04 3.36 4.29
C ALA A 254 -22.36 4.62 3.75
N GLY A 255 -21.08 4.85 4.08
CA GLY A 255 -20.39 6.07 3.71
C GLY A 255 -20.96 7.31 4.39
N ASN A 256 -20.91 8.45 3.68
CA ASN A 256 -21.44 9.75 4.06
C ASN A 256 -22.37 10.32 2.98
#